data_AF-A0A6V7XB08-F1
#
_entry.id   AF-A0A6V7XB08-F1
#
_cell.length_a   1.000
_cell.length_b   1.000
_cell.length_c   1.000
_cell.angle_alpha   90.00
_cell.angle_beta   90.00
_cell.angle_gamma   90.00
#
_symmetry.space_group_name_H-M   'P 1'
#
loop_
_entity.id
_entity.type
_entity.pdbx_description
1 polymer ?
#
loop_
_entity_poly.entity_id
_entity_poly.type
_entity_poly.pdbx_seq_one_letter_code
_entity_poly.pdbx_strand_id
1 'polypeptide(L)'
;MMRDGGVAVSITNITDILAFLVGCVTELPGIELFCIYAFLSVLFCYIYQLTFFTGFMAIMGEAEEQQRHCIFLYKIKDDYNEKLNGNFNNKQKIEKLEDVKENGNNSAALSSNEGKMSNGKIDSTKPCFIQNIRIEPTRQQLNKTTIKALQQQQNNKNCENNFSSFFTSTSTCNSTSSSSNFSHHFFTKYFAPFLLNNSIRLSIFLLFICYICLAIIGCLNFREGLEPSHLVTSDHYVGKYFENMKIFWKMGAQLHVAVLNPPNFTDPLQREQLMRTVEAFENTPYTMGREGTVFFFLEFLNYLEQLNAEAENTERIWNHKLRSWLKFTGASNQWESDIVFNRSNNEISAFRFQIAMKNIVEPNQHKLSTKLLREIADSQQPFNLEIYHEMFPFADQYLIILPSTLRNVFISLLCMTAVALLLIPSLPSLIILSIISIATGVFGYMTFWGVNLDAVSMISIIMSIGFAVDLSAHIVYAFVSAQGKESKERVICALGHIGWPIFQGAASTITGISVLYTVDAYIILTFFKTIWLTMVLGMVHGLIFIPVLLSILPIGFFQIPQQQIESQTTSLEIKNDF
;
A
#
# COMPACT_ATOMS: atom_id res chain seq x y z
N MET A 1 23.63 -10.20 8.30
CA MET A 1 22.47 -9.31 8.15
C MET A 1 21.93 -9.29 6.72
N MET A 2 22.57 -8.62 5.74
CA MET A 2 22.01 -8.53 4.37
C MET A 2 21.83 -9.88 3.68
N ARG A 3 22.66 -10.87 4.03
CA ARG A 3 22.51 -12.24 3.56
C ARG A 3 21.15 -12.86 3.93
N ASP A 4 20.68 -12.63 5.14
CA ASP A 4 19.49 -13.30 5.70
C ASP A 4 18.25 -12.40 5.62
N GLY A 5 18.41 -11.11 5.92
CA GLY A 5 17.33 -10.11 5.90
C GLY A 5 17.17 -9.35 4.58
N GLY A 6 18.17 -9.36 3.70
CA GLY A 6 18.13 -8.61 2.44
C GLY A 6 17.07 -9.16 1.48
N VAL A 7 16.90 -10.49 1.43
CA VAL A 7 15.85 -11.13 0.61
C VAL A 7 14.48 -10.64 1.03
N ALA A 8 14.19 -10.67 2.35
CA ALA A 8 12.94 -10.17 2.91
C ALA A 8 12.71 -8.68 2.55
N VAL A 9 13.72 -7.82 2.71
CA VAL A 9 13.61 -6.39 2.35
C VAL A 9 13.34 -6.21 0.86
N SER A 10 14.02 -6.96 -0.01
CA SER A 10 13.78 -6.91 -1.46
C SER A 10 12.39 -7.40 -1.85
N ILE A 11 11.88 -8.44 -1.19
CA ILE A 11 10.52 -8.95 -1.42
C ILE A 11 9.50 -7.82 -1.24
N THR A 12 9.51 -7.19 -0.06
CA THR A 12 8.55 -6.12 0.28
C THR A 12 8.67 -4.90 -0.63
N ASN A 13 9.89 -4.43 -0.90
CA ASN A 13 10.03 -3.26 -1.77
C ASN A 13 9.60 -3.56 -3.21
N ILE A 14 9.88 -4.76 -3.74
CA ILE A 14 9.48 -5.14 -5.11
C ILE A 14 7.95 -5.29 -5.20
N THR A 15 7.31 -5.92 -4.22
CA THR A 15 5.84 -6.04 -4.18
C THR A 15 5.21 -4.66 -4.09
N ASP A 16 5.67 -3.77 -3.21
CA ASP A 16 5.16 -2.40 -3.09
C ASP A 16 5.33 -1.60 -4.39
N ILE A 17 6.52 -1.64 -5.00
CA ILE A 17 6.78 -0.98 -6.29
C ILE A 17 5.80 -1.45 -7.36
N LEU A 18 5.56 -2.76 -7.45
CA LEU A 18 4.62 -3.33 -8.42
C LEU A 18 3.17 -2.98 -8.09
N ALA A 19 2.79 -2.93 -6.80
CA ALA A 19 1.45 -2.51 -6.36
C ALA A 19 1.15 -1.09 -6.86
N PHE A 20 2.08 -0.17 -6.65
CA PHE A 20 1.93 1.22 -7.09
C PHE A 20 1.97 1.35 -8.61
N LEU A 21 2.79 0.55 -9.30
CA LEU A 21 2.83 0.53 -10.76
C LEU A 21 1.50 0.07 -11.37
N VAL A 22 0.84 -0.94 -10.78
CA VAL A 22 -0.53 -1.34 -11.17
C VAL A 22 -1.53 -0.22 -10.90
N GLY A 23 -1.37 0.52 -9.80
CA GLY A 23 -2.19 1.69 -9.47
C GLY A 23 -2.13 2.82 -10.52
N CYS A 24 -1.00 2.96 -11.24
CA CYS A 24 -0.84 3.94 -12.31
C CYS A 24 -1.72 3.65 -13.54
N VAL A 25 -2.29 2.45 -13.70
CA VAL A 25 -3.17 2.09 -14.85
C VAL A 25 -4.62 2.55 -14.64
N THR A 26 -4.84 3.48 -13.71
CA THR A 26 -6.16 4.00 -13.37
C THR A 26 -6.55 5.14 -14.31
N GLU A 27 -7.82 5.21 -14.72
CA GLU A 27 -8.34 6.24 -15.63
C GLU A 27 -8.55 7.61 -14.95
N LEU A 28 -8.41 7.68 -13.62
CA LEU A 28 -8.56 8.89 -12.83
C LEU A 28 -7.18 9.56 -12.62
N PRO A 29 -6.93 10.76 -13.18
CA PRO A 29 -5.60 11.38 -13.19
C PRO A 29 -5.08 11.72 -11.78
N GLY A 30 -5.97 12.04 -10.85
CA GLY A 30 -5.59 12.26 -9.45
C GLY A 30 -5.01 11.01 -8.78
N ILE A 31 -5.53 9.84 -9.12
CA ILE A 31 -5.03 8.56 -8.62
C ILE A 31 -3.71 8.20 -9.28
N GLU A 32 -3.64 8.35 -10.60
CA GLU A 32 -2.43 8.09 -11.38
C GLU A 32 -1.24 8.88 -10.82
N LEU A 33 -1.41 10.19 -10.58
CA LEU A 33 -0.36 11.03 -9.99
C LEU A 33 0.06 10.54 -8.61
N PHE A 34 -0.91 10.24 -7.73
CA PHE A 34 -0.61 9.69 -6.40
C PHE A 34 0.23 8.40 -6.48
N CYS A 35 -0.16 7.46 -7.35
CA CYS A 35 0.54 6.20 -7.53
C CYS A 35 1.94 6.40 -8.14
N ILE A 36 2.13 7.34 -9.06
CA ILE A 36 3.46 7.68 -9.60
C ILE A 36 4.38 8.22 -8.51
N TYR A 37 3.89 9.16 -7.67
CA TYR A 37 4.68 9.69 -6.56
C TYR A 37 5.04 8.61 -5.54
N ALA A 38 4.09 7.73 -5.20
CA ALA A 38 4.33 6.62 -4.29
C ALA A 38 5.34 5.62 -4.87
N PHE A 39 5.19 5.23 -6.14
CA PHE A 39 6.14 4.36 -6.85
C PHE A 39 7.57 4.91 -6.82
N LEU A 40 7.76 6.18 -7.19
CA LEU A 40 9.07 6.82 -7.17
C LEU A 40 9.63 6.92 -5.75
N SER A 41 8.79 7.20 -4.76
CA SER A 41 9.18 7.30 -3.35
C SER A 41 9.64 5.95 -2.79
N VAL A 42 8.89 4.87 -3.04
CA VAL A 42 9.26 3.52 -2.59
C VAL A 42 10.52 3.04 -3.31
N LEU A 43 10.65 3.30 -4.62
CA LEU A 43 11.87 2.98 -5.37
C LEU A 43 13.10 3.67 -4.78
N PHE A 44 12.98 4.96 -4.46
CA PHE A 44 14.07 5.71 -3.83
C PHE A 44 14.36 5.20 -2.41
N CYS A 45 13.32 4.90 -1.61
CA CYS A 45 13.46 4.27 -0.30
C CYS A 45 14.21 2.94 -0.38
N TYR A 46 13.92 2.10 -1.38
CA TYR A 46 14.60 0.82 -1.57
C TYR A 46 16.10 1.01 -1.86
N ILE A 47 16.45 1.91 -2.77
CA ILE A 47 17.86 2.23 -3.09
C ILE A 47 18.57 2.78 -1.84
N TYR A 48 17.91 3.65 -1.08
CA TYR A 48 18.44 4.23 0.15
C TYR A 48 18.65 3.18 1.25
N GLN A 49 17.73 2.23 1.39
CA GLN A 49 17.86 1.09 2.32
C GLN A 49 19.05 0.20 1.96
N LEU A 50 19.25 -0.12 0.67
CA LEU A 50 20.36 -0.97 0.23
C LEU A 50 21.72 -0.29 0.37
N THR A 51 21.82 1.00 0.09
CA THR A 51 23.10 1.73 0.05
C THR A 51 23.41 2.45 1.35
N PHE A 52 22.68 3.53 1.64
CA PHE A 52 22.96 4.44 2.75
C PHE A 52 22.72 3.76 4.11
N PHE A 53 21.57 3.12 4.29
CA PHE A 53 21.23 2.48 5.57
C PHE A 53 22.17 1.32 5.89
N THR A 54 22.48 0.46 4.91
CA THR A 54 23.48 -0.61 5.10
C THR A 54 24.86 -0.08 5.45
N GLY A 55 25.31 1.00 4.80
CA GLY A 55 26.57 1.66 5.13
C GLY A 55 26.60 2.22 6.55
N PHE A 56 25.51 2.88 6.97
CA PHE A 56 25.38 3.39 8.33
C PHE A 56 25.35 2.27 9.38
N MET A 57 24.65 1.17 9.09
CA MET A 57 24.63 -0.02 9.95
C MET A 57 26.03 -0.65 10.10
N ALA A 58 26.83 -0.67 9.04
CA ALA A 58 28.22 -1.16 9.12
C ALA A 58 29.08 -0.30 10.05
N ILE A 59 28.96 1.03 9.95
CA ILE A 59 29.68 1.98 10.83
C ILE A 59 29.24 1.81 12.29
N MET A 60 27.94 1.68 12.53
CA MET A 60 27.41 1.47 13.88
C MET A 60 27.83 0.12 14.47
N GLY A 61 27.92 -0.93 13.64
CA GLY A 61 28.47 -2.23 14.05
C GLY A 61 29.93 -2.13 14.50
N GLU A 62 30.75 -1.36 13.77
CA GLU A 62 32.14 -1.09 14.18
C GLU A 62 32.20 -0.26 15.48
N ALA A 63 31.31 0.70 15.65
CA ALA A 63 31.21 1.48 16.88
C ALA A 63 30.81 0.60 18.09
N GLU A 64 29.89 -0.35 17.89
CA GLU A 64 29.48 -1.34 18.90
C GLU A 64 30.62 -2.31 19.26
N GLU A 65 31.37 -2.79 18.25
CA GLU A 65 32.58 -3.60 18.46
C GLU A 65 33.60 -2.86 19.33
N GLN A 66 33.74 -1.55 19.11
CA GLN A 66 34.61 -0.68 19.91
C GLN A 66 34.04 -0.27 21.28
N GLN A 67 32.87 -0.82 21.67
CA GLN A 67 32.15 -0.51 22.91
C GLN A 67 31.88 0.99 23.07
N ARG A 68 31.50 1.65 21.98
CA ARG A 68 31.15 3.07 21.98
C ARG A 68 29.66 3.25 22.25
N HIS A 69 29.32 4.36 22.90
CA HIS A 69 27.93 4.73 23.15
C HIS A 69 27.17 4.97 21.84
N CYS A 70 25.96 4.42 21.70
CA CYS A 70 25.18 4.40 20.44
C CYS A 70 24.85 5.78 19.85
N ILE A 71 24.66 6.81 20.68
CA ILE A 71 24.32 8.18 20.22
C ILE A 71 25.54 9.08 20.12
N PHE A 72 26.47 8.96 21.07
CA PHE A 72 27.55 9.94 21.27
C PHE A 72 28.93 9.42 20.85
N LEU A 73 29.02 8.14 20.47
CA LEU A 73 30.21 7.47 19.94
C LEU A 73 31.48 7.60 20.81
N TYR A 74 31.35 7.99 22.07
CA TYR A 74 32.44 7.94 23.04
C TYR A 74 32.64 6.50 23.51
N LYS A 75 33.89 6.12 23.77
CA LYS A 75 34.21 4.79 24.30
C LYS A 75 33.71 4.68 25.72
N ILE A 76 32.87 3.69 25.99
CA ILE A 76 32.41 3.40 27.35
C ILE A 76 33.61 2.81 28.10
N LYS A 77 33.97 3.41 29.23
CA LYS A 77 35.04 2.91 30.09
C LYS A 77 34.44 1.85 31.02
N ASP A 78 34.97 0.63 31.01
CA ASP A 78 34.51 -0.49 31.85
C ASP A 78 34.90 -0.28 33.33
N ASP A 79 34.34 0.73 34.00
CA ASP A 79 34.57 0.97 35.44
C ASP A 79 33.90 -0.10 36.33
N TYR A 80 33.13 -1.03 35.75
CA TYR A 80 32.43 -2.09 36.50
C TYR A 80 33.29 -3.35 36.72
N ASN A 81 34.15 -3.72 35.76
CA ASN A 81 34.97 -4.93 35.86
C ASN A 81 36.21 -4.73 36.76
N GLU A 82 36.73 -3.50 36.89
CA GLU A 82 37.82 -3.20 37.83
C GLU A 82 37.37 -3.29 39.30
N LYS A 83 36.13 -2.90 39.64
CA LYS A 83 35.61 -2.99 41.02
C LYS A 83 35.31 -4.42 41.46
N LEU A 84 34.84 -5.28 40.54
CA LEU A 84 34.59 -6.70 40.83
C LEU A 84 35.88 -7.52 40.95
N ASN A 85 36.85 -7.31 40.04
CA ASN A 85 38.17 -7.96 40.15
C ASN A 85 39.01 -7.39 41.29
N GLY A 86 38.88 -6.10 41.62
CA GLY A 86 39.53 -5.49 42.79
C GLY A 86 39.05 -6.08 44.11
N ASN A 87 37.74 -6.36 44.25
CA ASN A 87 37.20 -7.00 45.45
C ASN A 87 37.55 -8.49 45.54
N PHE A 88 37.60 -9.24 44.44
CA PHE A 88 38.04 -10.64 44.44
C PHE A 88 39.53 -10.77 44.78
N ASN A 89 40.38 -9.90 44.21
CA ASN A 89 41.81 -9.89 44.52
C ASN A 89 42.09 -9.44 45.96
N ASN A 90 41.32 -8.49 46.51
CA ASN A 90 41.45 -8.11 47.91
C ASN A 90 40.98 -9.23 48.86
N LYS A 91 39.93 -9.98 48.50
CA LYS A 91 39.44 -11.11 49.31
C LYS A 91 40.43 -12.28 49.34
N GLN A 92 41.02 -12.64 48.19
CA GLN A 92 42.08 -13.66 48.13
C GLN A 92 43.40 -13.23 48.78
N LYS A 93 43.71 -11.93 48.78
CA LYS A 93 44.91 -11.39 49.44
C LYS A 93 44.74 -11.33 50.95
N ILE A 94 43.52 -11.12 51.45
CA ILE A 94 43.19 -11.17 52.89
C ILE A 94 43.23 -12.62 53.40
N GLU A 95 42.65 -13.59 52.67
CA GLU A 95 42.73 -15.02 53.03
C GLU A 95 44.19 -15.53 53.03
N LYS A 96 45.03 -15.10 52.06
CA LYS A 96 46.48 -15.44 52.07
C LYS A 96 47.30 -14.70 53.13
N LEU A 97 46.81 -13.59 53.69
CA LEU A 97 47.49 -12.84 54.76
C LEU A 97 47.12 -13.37 56.16
N GLU A 98 45.99 -14.07 56.30
CA GLU A 98 45.61 -14.80 57.51
C GLU A 98 46.35 -16.14 57.61
N ASP A 99 46.52 -16.89 56.51
CA ASP A 99 47.28 -18.15 56.49
C ASP A 99 48.80 -17.98 56.74
N VAL A 100 49.37 -16.81 56.48
CA VAL A 100 50.82 -16.54 56.66
C VAL A 100 51.15 -16.01 58.06
N LYS A 101 50.15 -15.61 58.86
CA LYS A 101 50.39 -15.15 60.24
C LYS A 101 50.35 -16.27 61.29
N GLU A 102 49.91 -17.48 60.95
CA GLU A 102 49.90 -18.61 61.89
C GLU A 102 51.19 -19.45 61.89
N ASN A 103 52.11 -19.27 60.95
CA ASN A 103 53.36 -20.02 60.89
C ASN A 103 54.59 -19.12 60.71
N GLY A 104 55.24 -18.75 61.82
CA GLY A 104 56.60 -18.21 61.76
C GLY A 104 56.97 -17.18 62.83
N ASN A 105 56.93 -17.57 64.11
CA ASN A 105 57.72 -16.88 65.13
C ASN A 105 59.10 -17.55 65.22
N ASN A 106 60.18 -16.81 64.90
CA ASN A 106 61.46 -16.82 65.62
C ASN A 106 62.49 -15.89 64.95
N SER A 107 62.97 -14.89 65.71
CA SER A 107 64.31 -14.22 65.68
C SER A 107 64.81 -13.62 64.35
N ALA A 108 65.57 -12.54 64.26
CA ALA A 108 66.13 -11.54 65.15
C ALA A 108 66.56 -10.35 64.25
N ALA A 109 66.49 -9.15 64.81
CA ALA A 109 67.47 -8.05 64.73
C ALA A 109 68.30 -7.82 63.43
N LEU A 110 68.31 -6.58 62.92
CA LEU A 110 69.38 -5.57 63.14
C LEU A 110 69.33 -4.39 62.13
N SER A 111 69.54 -3.17 62.65
CA SER A 111 70.18 -1.95 62.07
C SER A 111 69.75 -1.40 60.70
N SER A 112 69.19 -0.19 60.54
CA SER A 112 69.69 1.19 60.81
C SER A 112 70.74 1.74 59.81
N ASN A 113 70.32 2.73 59.01
CA ASN A 113 70.98 4.04 58.70
C ASN A 113 70.41 4.59 57.38
N GLU A 114 69.63 5.66 57.39
CA GLU A 114 70.03 7.09 57.46
C GLU A 114 70.81 7.62 56.25
N GLY A 115 70.25 8.67 55.61
CA GLY A 115 70.96 9.49 54.62
C GLY A 115 70.06 10.35 53.73
N LYS A 116 69.62 11.52 54.25
CA LYS A 116 69.02 12.66 53.52
C LYS A 116 70.00 13.22 52.46
N MET A 117 69.58 13.82 51.34
CA MET A 117 69.29 15.27 51.07
C MET A 117 69.42 15.42 49.52
N SER A 118 68.84 16.34 48.74
CA SER A 118 68.06 17.57 48.93
C SER A 118 67.48 18.02 47.57
N ASN A 119 66.40 18.83 47.61
CA ASN A 119 66.05 20.02 46.78
C ASN A 119 66.16 19.95 45.23
N GLY A 120 65.20 20.45 44.43
CA GLY A 120 64.07 21.33 44.71
C GLY A 120 63.19 21.61 43.47
N LYS A 121 62.15 22.43 43.73
CA LYS A 121 61.07 22.98 42.89
C LYS A 121 61.55 23.54 41.51
N ILE A 122 60.72 23.70 40.48
CA ILE A 122 59.71 24.78 40.30
C ILE A 122 58.78 24.50 39.10
N ASP A 123 57.57 25.05 39.24
CA ASP A 123 56.41 25.18 38.35
C ASP A 123 56.56 25.83 36.96
N SER A 124 55.57 25.48 36.11
CA SER A 124 54.84 26.31 35.13
C SER A 124 55.37 26.55 33.70
N THR A 125 54.38 26.58 32.78
CA THR A 125 54.28 27.19 31.43
C THR A 125 54.54 26.34 30.15
N LYS A 126 53.49 26.28 29.30
CA LYS A 126 53.51 26.08 27.82
C LYS A 126 54.01 27.39 27.14
N PRO A 127 54.40 27.50 25.82
CA PRO A 127 53.87 26.77 24.64
C PRO A 127 54.84 26.53 23.43
N CYS A 128 54.27 26.10 22.28
CA CYS A 128 54.75 26.15 20.87
C CYS A 128 55.81 25.12 20.40
N PHE A 129 55.91 24.67 19.14
CA PHE A 129 55.11 24.57 17.90
C PHE A 129 56.02 23.80 16.88
N ILE A 130 55.54 23.55 15.65
CA ILE A 130 56.23 23.08 14.41
C ILE A 130 56.11 21.58 14.11
N GLN A 131 55.85 21.07 12.89
CA GLN A 131 55.19 21.48 11.64
C GLN A 131 55.25 20.24 10.71
N ASN A 132 54.19 20.02 9.93
CA ASN A 132 53.98 19.18 8.73
C ASN A 132 55.13 18.31 8.16
N ILE A 133 54.77 17.12 7.65
CA ILE A 133 55.03 16.70 6.26
C ILE A 133 53.91 15.75 5.79
N ARG A 134 53.36 16.06 4.61
CA ARG A 134 52.40 15.32 3.81
C ARG A 134 53.14 14.77 2.58
N ILE A 135 52.99 13.50 2.23
CA ILE A 135 53.41 12.94 0.93
C ILE A 135 52.37 11.91 0.46
N GLU A 136 51.84 12.12 -0.73
CA GLU A 136 51.07 11.18 -1.56
C GLU A 136 51.97 10.61 -2.71
N PRO A 137 51.56 9.57 -3.45
CA PRO A 137 52.42 8.45 -3.84
C PRO A 137 53.08 8.57 -5.22
N THR A 138 54.21 7.88 -5.41
CA THR A 138 54.82 7.67 -6.74
C THR A 138 55.08 6.18 -7.00
N ARG A 139 54.71 5.78 -8.21
CA ARG A 139 54.73 4.45 -8.82
C ARG A 139 56.18 3.98 -9.12
N GLN A 140 56.36 2.66 -9.12
CA GLN A 140 57.45 1.87 -9.74
C GLN A 140 58.74 1.63 -8.92
N GLN A 141 58.83 0.43 -8.32
CA GLN A 141 59.96 -0.50 -8.47
C GLN A 141 59.54 -1.88 -7.93
N LEU A 142 58.95 -2.70 -8.80
CA LEU A 142 58.58 -4.09 -8.51
C LEU A 142 59.80 -4.98 -8.82
N ASN A 143 60.50 -5.44 -7.77
CA ASN A 143 61.65 -6.32 -7.91
C ASN A 143 61.21 -7.77 -8.16
N LYS A 144 61.92 -8.45 -9.07
CA LYS A 144 61.63 -9.77 -9.68
C LYS A 144 61.61 -10.98 -8.74
N THR A 145 61.57 -10.79 -7.43
CA THR A 145 61.54 -11.86 -6.42
C THR A 145 60.12 -12.17 -5.95
N THR A 146 59.17 -11.25 -6.11
CA THR A 146 57.76 -11.47 -5.73
C THR A 146 56.97 -12.28 -6.78
N ILE A 147 57.44 -12.31 -8.03
CA ILE A 147 56.74 -12.98 -9.14
C ILE A 147 56.90 -14.52 -9.09
N LYS A 148 57.93 -15.06 -8.42
CA LYS A 148 58.06 -16.51 -8.20
C LYS A 148 57.26 -17.03 -7.00
N ALA A 149 56.91 -16.17 -6.03
CA ALA A 149 56.02 -16.52 -4.92
C ALA A 149 54.53 -16.50 -5.33
N LEU A 150 54.18 -15.74 -6.37
CA LEU A 150 52.81 -15.66 -6.88
C LEU A 150 52.45 -16.74 -7.93
N GLN A 151 53.43 -17.47 -8.48
CA GLN A 151 53.18 -18.57 -9.43
C GLN A 151 53.07 -19.96 -8.78
N GLN A 152 53.35 -20.10 -7.48
CA GLN A 152 53.19 -21.36 -6.73
C GLN A 152 51.87 -21.47 -5.95
N GLN A 153 51.01 -20.44 -5.96
CA GLN A 153 49.64 -20.48 -5.40
C GLN A 153 48.54 -20.67 -6.46
N GLN A 154 48.88 -20.79 -7.74
CA GLN A 154 47.91 -20.94 -8.84
C GLN A 154 47.67 -22.39 -9.30
N ASN A 155 48.13 -23.40 -8.57
CA ASN A 155 47.89 -24.82 -8.87
C ASN A 155 47.19 -25.56 -7.72
N ASN A 156 46.07 -25.01 -7.24
CA ASN A 156 45.10 -25.82 -6.49
C ASN A 156 43.71 -25.68 -7.13
N LYS A 157 43.36 -26.69 -7.92
CA LYS A 157 42.00 -26.93 -8.42
C LYS A 157 41.07 -27.14 -7.23
N ASN A 158 40.44 -26.06 -6.76
CA ASN A 158 39.30 -26.09 -5.81
C ASN A 158 38.24 -25.03 -6.15
N CYS A 159 38.23 -24.50 -7.37
CA CYS A 159 37.26 -23.49 -7.82
C CYS A 159 35.96 -24.06 -8.44
N GLU A 160 35.79 -25.38 -8.51
CA GLU A 160 34.51 -26.00 -8.93
C GLU A 160 33.65 -26.50 -7.76
N ASN A 161 34.18 -26.53 -6.53
CA ASN A 161 33.43 -26.98 -5.34
C ASN A 161 32.89 -25.83 -4.45
N ASN A 162 33.15 -24.57 -4.79
CA ASN A 162 32.63 -23.43 -4.03
C ASN A 162 31.34 -22.82 -4.60
N PHE A 163 30.93 -23.21 -5.82
CA PHE A 163 29.63 -22.81 -6.37
C PHE A 163 28.46 -23.57 -5.71
N SER A 164 28.71 -24.78 -5.18
CA SER A 164 27.75 -25.52 -4.34
C SER A 164 27.71 -25.05 -2.88
N SER A 165 28.79 -24.40 -2.40
CA SER A 165 28.83 -23.77 -1.07
C SER A 165 28.11 -22.41 -1.00
N PHE A 166 27.75 -21.85 -2.17
CA PHE A 166 27.01 -20.59 -2.30
C PHE A 166 25.58 -20.68 -1.75
N PHE A 167 25.04 -21.91 -1.61
CA PHE A 167 23.68 -22.19 -1.12
C PHE A 167 23.61 -22.77 0.30
N THR A 168 24.73 -22.96 1.01
CA THR A 168 24.78 -23.74 2.27
C THR A 168 25.30 -22.91 3.45
N SER A 169 24.50 -21.94 3.90
CA SER A 169 24.64 -21.48 5.30
C SER A 169 23.26 -21.20 5.86
N THR A 170 22.65 -22.28 6.28
CA THR A 170 21.35 -22.36 6.94
C THR A 170 21.50 -21.95 8.40
N SER A 171 20.57 -21.11 8.86
CA SER A 171 20.40 -20.71 10.26
C SER A 171 20.08 -21.95 11.12
N THR A 172 21.08 -22.44 11.83
CA THR A 172 20.94 -23.51 12.82
C THR A 172 20.09 -23.02 14.00
N CYS A 173 18.91 -23.63 14.23
CA CYS A 173 18.08 -23.36 15.43
C CYS A 173 18.74 -23.94 16.73
N ASN A 174 20.05 -24.24 16.74
CA ASN A 174 20.84 -24.63 17.91
C ASN A 174 22.06 -23.71 18.05
N SER A 175 21.84 -22.48 18.51
CA SER A 175 22.89 -21.66 19.12
C SER A 175 22.51 -21.37 20.57
N THR A 176 23.00 -22.22 21.47
CA THR A 176 23.16 -21.87 22.88
C THR A 176 24.33 -20.89 22.99
N SER A 177 24.10 -19.60 22.70
CA SER A 177 25.06 -18.53 23.02
C SER A 177 24.39 -17.15 23.05
N SER A 178 24.52 -16.50 24.21
CA SER A 178 24.26 -15.10 24.60
C SER A 178 22.82 -14.55 24.51
N SER A 179 22.23 -14.32 25.69
CA SER A 179 20.99 -13.56 25.98
C SER A 179 19.83 -13.76 25.01
N SER A 180 18.96 -14.73 25.26
CA SER A 180 17.68 -14.83 24.55
C SER A 180 16.89 -13.53 24.76
N ASN A 181 16.77 -12.72 23.70
CA ASN A 181 15.95 -11.52 23.69
C ASN A 181 14.53 -11.87 24.18
N PHE A 182 13.98 -11.04 25.08
CA PHE A 182 12.65 -11.21 25.67
C PHE A 182 11.58 -11.52 24.61
N SER A 183 11.66 -10.87 23.45
CA SER A 183 10.77 -11.07 22.29
C SER A 183 10.81 -12.49 21.73
N HIS A 184 12.01 -13.02 21.45
CA HIS A 184 12.19 -14.38 20.97
C HIS A 184 11.65 -15.40 21.98
N HIS A 185 11.88 -15.17 23.27
CA HIS A 185 11.37 -16.01 24.35
C HIS A 185 9.83 -15.98 24.41
N PHE A 186 9.22 -14.79 24.31
CA PHE A 186 7.76 -14.63 24.29
C PHE A 186 7.11 -15.42 23.14
N PHE A 187 7.60 -15.23 21.91
CA PHE A 187 7.03 -15.90 20.74
C PHE A 187 7.23 -17.41 20.77
N THR A 188 8.41 -17.88 21.20
CA THR A 188 8.75 -19.31 21.18
C THR A 188 8.11 -20.09 22.32
N LYS A 189 8.03 -19.52 23.54
CA LYS A 189 7.59 -20.24 24.74
C LYS A 189 6.13 -20.01 25.11
N TYR A 190 5.56 -18.85 24.81
CA TYR A 190 4.20 -18.51 25.19
C TYR A 190 3.26 -18.47 23.97
N PHE A 191 3.55 -17.61 22.99
CA PHE A 191 2.62 -17.33 21.90
C PHE A 191 2.45 -18.51 20.92
N ALA A 192 3.56 -19.08 20.40
CA ALA A 192 3.47 -20.19 19.44
C ALA A 192 2.85 -21.46 20.05
N PRO A 193 3.25 -21.95 21.25
CA PRO A 193 2.61 -23.11 21.86
C PRO A 193 1.14 -22.90 22.17
N PHE A 194 0.75 -21.69 22.61
CA PHE A 194 -0.65 -21.32 22.81
C PHE A 194 -1.45 -21.45 21.51
N LEU A 195 -0.93 -20.91 20.41
CA LEU A 195 -1.57 -20.95 19.09
C LEU A 195 -1.71 -22.39 18.54
N LEU A 196 -0.74 -23.25 18.84
CA LEU A 196 -0.67 -24.61 18.31
C LEU A 196 -1.55 -25.63 19.05
N ASN A 197 -2.10 -25.28 20.22
CA ASN A 197 -3.03 -26.13 20.97
C ASN A 197 -4.28 -26.48 20.14
N ASN A 198 -4.70 -27.75 20.16
CA ASN A 198 -5.79 -28.24 19.31
C ASN A 198 -7.12 -27.49 19.53
N SER A 199 -7.49 -27.19 20.78
CA SER A 199 -8.73 -26.45 21.10
C SER A 199 -8.70 -25.01 20.59
N ILE A 200 -7.55 -24.33 20.74
CA ILE A 200 -7.35 -22.94 20.30
C ILE A 200 -7.35 -22.88 18.78
N ARG A 201 -6.70 -23.84 18.12
CA ARG A 201 -6.69 -23.99 16.67
C ARG A 201 -8.10 -24.11 16.09
N LEU A 202 -8.95 -24.94 16.69
CA LEU A 202 -10.35 -25.08 16.28
C LEU A 202 -11.12 -23.76 16.47
N SER A 203 -10.91 -23.08 17.58
CA SER A 203 -11.53 -21.78 17.86
C SER A 203 -11.12 -20.71 16.84
N ILE A 204 -9.83 -20.64 16.48
CA ILE A 204 -9.31 -19.70 15.47
C ILE A 204 -9.88 -20.01 14.08
N PHE A 205 -10.01 -21.29 13.72
CA PHE A 205 -10.62 -21.69 12.45
C PHE A 205 -12.10 -21.27 12.38
N LEU A 206 -12.87 -21.46 13.46
CA LEU A 206 -14.25 -20.98 13.56
C LEU A 206 -14.34 -19.45 13.48
N LEU A 207 -13.42 -18.74 14.14
CA LEU A 207 -13.33 -17.27 14.08
C LEU A 207 -13.01 -16.80 12.65
N PHE A 208 -12.14 -17.51 11.93
CA PHE A 208 -11.83 -17.21 10.54
C PHE A 208 -13.04 -17.38 9.62
N ILE A 209 -13.83 -18.44 9.80
CA ILE A 209 -15.09 -18.63 9.05
C ILE A 209 -16.05 -17.48 9.34
N CYS A 210 -16.25 -17.11 10.61
CA CYS A 210 -17.09 -15.98 10.99
C CYS A 210 -16.61 -14.67 10.35
N TYR A 211 -15.30 -14.43 10.38
CA TYR A 211 -14.66 -13.27 9.77
C TYR A 211 -14.94 -13.18 8.25
N ILE A 212 -14.79 -14.29 7.52
CA ILE A 212 -15.07 -14.35 6.07
C ILE A 212 -16.56 -14.15 5.78
N CYS A 213 -17.46 -14.78 6.56
CA CYS A 213 -18.90 -14.61 6.37
C CYS A 213 -19.32 -13.14 6.54
N LEU A 214 -18.82 -12.47 7.58
CA LEU A 214 -19.08 -11.05 7.80
C LEU A 214 -18.48 -10.20 6.67
N ALA A 215 -17.25 -10.48 6.25
CA ALA A 215 -16.62 -9.78 5.13
C ALA A 215 -17.46 -9.88 3.85
N ILE A 216 -17.95 -11.07 3.49
CA ILE A 216 -18.82 -11.28 2.32
C ILE A 216 -20.11 -10.48 2.43
N ILE A 217 -20.76 -10.46 3.61
CA ILE A 217 -21.97 -9.64 3.83
C ILE A 217 -21.66 -8.15 3.60
N GLY A 218 -20.49 -7.68 4.06
CA GLY A 218 -20.02 -6.32 3.80
C GLY A 218 -19.76 -6.04 2.32
N CYS A 219 -19.18 -7.01 1.60
CA CYS A 219 -18.94 -6.93 0.16
C CYS A 219 -20.23 -6.84 -0.67
N LEU A 220 -21.34 -7.38 -0.16
CA LEU A 220 -22.64 -7.33 -0.85
C LEU A 220 -23.41 -6.02 -0.60
N ASN A 221 -23.09 -5.30 0.48
CA ASN A 221 -23.83 -4.12 0.95
C ASN A 221 -23.06 -2.79 0.77
N PHE A 222 -22.02 -2.77 -0.06
CA PHE A 222 -21.21 -1.57 -0.28
C PHE A 222 -22.03 -0.46 -0.98
N ARG A 223 -21.65 0.79 -0.72
CA ARG A 223 -22.22 1.98 -1.38
C ARG A 223 -21.20 2.54 -2.35
N GLU A 224 -21.64 2.98 -3.52
CA GLU A 224 -20.77 3.60 -4.53
C GLU A 224 -20.81 5.13 -4.44
N GLY A 225 -19.66 5.75 -4.69
CA GLY A 225 -19.55 7.18 -4.98
C GLY A 225 -19.08 8.05 -3.82
N LEU A 226 -18.48 9.17 -4.23
CA LEU A 226 -18.07 10.28 -3.37
C LEU A 226 -19.12 11.38 -3.44
N GLU A 227 -19.83 11.64 -2.35
CA GLU A 227 -20.78 12.75 -2.30
C GLU A 227 -20.05 14.11 -2.33
N PRO A 228 -20.50 15.09 -3.12
CA PRO A 228 -19.85 16.41 -3.19
C PRO A 228 -19.77 17.14 -1.83
N SER A 229 -20.71 16.89 -0.92
CA SER A 229 -20.70 17.45 0.44
C SER A 229 -19.48 16.97 1.25
N HIS A 230 -18.91 15.81 0.92
CA HIS A 230 -17.74 15.24 1.58
C HIS A 230 -16.40 15.76 1.03
N LEU A 231 -16.41 16.63 0.00
CA LEU A 231 -15.19 17.24 -0.53
C LEU A 231 -14.65 18.38 0.34
N VAL A 232 -15.46 18.88 1.26
CA VAL A 232 -15.13 19.97 2.18
C VAL A 232 -15.15 19.48 3.62
N THR A 233 -14.59 20.29 4.54
CA THR A 233 -14.64 20.00 5.98
C THR A 233 -16.09 20.04 6.48
N SER A 234 -16.38 19.32 7.56
CA SER A 234 -17.75 19.11 8.04
C SER A 234 -18.46 20.43 8.40
N ASP A 235 -17.72 21.42 8.88
CA ASP A 235 -18.23 22.74 9.25
C ASP A 235 -18.38 23.73 8.08
N HIS A 236 -17.88 23.39 6.89
CA HIS A 236 -17.86 24.32 5.76
C HIS A 236 -19.26 24.54 5.17
N TYR A 237 -19.60 25.81 4.83
CA TYR A 237 -20.92 26.15 4.30
C TYR A 237 -21.27 25.44 2.99
N VAL A 238 -20.26 25.07 2.20
CA VAL A 238 -20.43 24.32 0.94
C VAL A 238 -21.03 22.93 1.18
N GLY A 239 -20.72 22.29 2.32
CA GLY A 239 -21.37 21.03 2.69
C GLY A 239 -22.87 21.21 2.85
N LYS A 240 -23.29 22.25 3.58
CA LYS A 240 -24.70 22.63 3.74
C LYS A 240 -25.36 23.03 2.41
N TYR A 241 -24.62 23.70 1.53
CA TYR A 241 -25.10 24.03 0.18
C TYR A 241 -25.44 22.77 -0.61
N PHE A 242 -24.56 21.76 -0.65
CA PHE A 242 -24.84 20.50 -1.35
C PHE A 242 -25.95 19.69 -0.70
N GLU A 243 -26.07 19.68 0.62
CA GLU A 243 -27.21 19.07 1.30
C GLU A 243 -28.54 19.74 0.94
N ASN A 244 -28.58 21.08 0.85
CA ASN A 244 -29.76 21.80 0.39
C ASN A 244 -30.01 21.57 -1.11
N MET A 245 -28.95 21.41 -1.91
CA MET A 245 -29.04 21.13 -3.34
C MET A 245 -29.77 19.81 -3.63
N LYS A 246 -29.68 18.82 -2.72
CA LYS A 246 -30.44 17.56 -2.82
C LYS A 246 -31.95 17.78 -2.94
N ILE A 247 -32.49 18.91 -2.47
CA ILE A 247 -33.91 19.27 -2.66
C ILE A 247 -34.23 19.49 -4.14
N PHE A 248 -33.36 20.21 -4.87
CA PHE A 248 -33.50 20.44 -6.32
C PHE A 248 -33.20 19.19 -7.15
N TRP A 249 -32.45 18.23 -6.61
CA TRP A 249 -32.22 16.93 -7.25
C TRP A 249 -33.41 15.98 -7.14
N LYS A 250 -34.35 16.22 -6.21
CA LYS A 250 -35.64 15.52 -6.22
C LYS A 250 -36.46 15.92 -7.45
N MET A 251 -36.45 17.21 -7.77
CA MET A 251 -37.15 17.78 -8.93
C MET A 251 -36.58 19.17 -9.26
N GLY A 252 -36.34 19.41 -10.56
CA GLY A 252 -36.10 20.76 -11.09
C GLY A 252 -34.74 20.99 -11.75
N ALA A 253 -33.82 20.04 -11.64
CA ALA A 253 -32.56 20.10 -12.42
C ALA A 253 -32.88 20.02 -13.93
N GLN A 254 -32.16 20.76 -14.78
CA GLN A 254 -32.46 20.83 -16.20
C GLN A 254 -31.43 20.05 -17.03
N LEU A 255 -31.89 19.04 -17.76
CA LEU A 255 -31.12 18.36 -18.79
C LEU A 255 -31.19 19.18 -20.07
N HIS A 256 -30.04 19.46 -20.68
CA HIS A 256 -29.96 20.06 -22.00
C HIS A 256 -29.74 18.96 -23.04
N VAL A 257 -30.60 18.89 -24.06
CA VAL A 257 -30.45 17.97 -25.18
C VAL A 257 -30.22 18.78 -26.44
N ALA A 258 -29.00 18.72 -26.97
CA ALA A 258 -28.59 19.37 -28.20
C ALA A 258 -28.86 18.44 -29.40
N VAL A 259 -29.54 18.98 -30.40
CA VAL A 259 -29.80 18.36 -31.69
C VAL A 259 -28.81 18.96 -32.69
N LEU A 260 -27.79 18.19 -33.07
CA LEU A 260 -26.72 18.67 -33.95
C LEU A 260 -27.09 18.55 -35.43
N ASN A 261 -27.91 17.55 -35.79
CA ASN A 261 -28.46 17.41 -37.13
C ASN A 261 -29.98 17.66 -37.07
N PRO A 262 -30.43 18.92 -37.24
CA PRO A 262 -31.84 19.25 -37.12
C PRO A 262 -32.67 18.58 -38.23
N PRO A 263 -33.91 18.16 -37.94
CA PRO A 263 -34.83 17.66 -38.96
C PRO A 263 -35.18 18.76 -39.96
N ASN A 264 -35.59 18.34 -41.16
CA ASN A 264 -36.35 19.22 -42.02
C ASN A 264 -37.76 19.43 -41.41
N PHE A 265 -37.95 20.56 -40.76
CA PHE A 265 -39.23 20.94 -40.14
C PHE A 265 -40.39 21.05 -41.14
N THR A 266 -40.10 21.13 -42.44
CA THR A 266 -41.12 21.15 -43.50
C THR A 266 -41.74 19.76 -43.72
N ASP A 267 -40.99 18.70 -43.44
CA ASP A 267 -41.42 17.31 -43.63
C ASP A 267 -42.23 16.84 -42.40
N PRO A 268 -43.50 16.42 -42.56
CA PRO A 268 -44.31 15.91 -41.46
C PRO A 268 -43.71 14.66 -40.81
N LEU A 269 -43.04 13.79 -41.58
CA LEU A 269 -42.46 12.56 -41.04
C LEU A 269 -41.30 12.86 -40.08
N GLN A 270 -40.42 13.78 -40.46
CA GLN A 270 -39.29 14.18 -39.63
C GLN A 270 -39.71 14.96 -38.39
N ARG A 271 -40.79 15.76 -38.48
CA ARG A 271 -41.40 16.39 -37.31
C ARG A 271 -41.94 15.36 -36.33
N GLU A 272 -42.64 14.34 -36.81
CA GLU A 272 -43.14 13.26 -35.95
C GLU A 272 -42.00 12.49 -35.30
N GLN A 273 -40.94 12.18 -36.06
CA GLN A 273 -39.73 11.54 -35.53
C GLN A 273 -39.07 12.37 -34.42
N LEU A 274 -38.89 13.68 -34.65
CA LEU A 274 -38.36 14.59 -33.63
C LEU A 274 -39.24 14.60 -32.37
N MET A 275 -40.57 14.64 -32.53
CA MET A 275 -41.50 14.61 -31.41
C MET A 275 -41.44 13.29 -30.64
N ARG A 276 -41.28 12.15 -31.32
CA ARG A 276 -41.04 10.84 -30.68
C ARG A 276 -39.71 10.80 -29.94
N THR A 277 -38.66 11.42 -30.47
CA THR A 277 -37.38 11.57 -29.78
C THR A 277 -37.55 12.37 -28.50
N VAL A 278 -38.24 13.51 -28.54
CA VAL A 278 -38.53 14.31 -27.34
C VAL A 278 -39.35 13.50 -26.33
N GLU A 279 -40.38 12.78 -26.79
CA GLU A 279 -41.21 11.91 -25.95
C GLU A 279 -40.40 10.77 -25.29
N ALA A 280 -39.39 10.23 -25.97
CA ALA A 280 -38.50 9.22 -25.40
C ALA A 280 -37.70 9.77 -24.20
N PHE A 281 -37.30 11.05 -24.24
CA PHE A 281 -36.66 11.70 -23.10
C PHE A 281 -37.67 12.12 -22.02
N GLU A 282 -38.91 12.44 -22.36
CA GLU A 282 -39.97 12.77 -21.40
C GLU A 282 -40.41 11.55 -20.58
N ASN A 283 -40.43 10.38 -21.22
CA ASN A 283 -40.94 9.14 -20.63
C ASN A 283 -39.84 8.30 -19.96
N THR A 284 -39.11 8.90 -19.01
CA THR A 284 -38.09 8.18 -18.22
C THR A 284 -38.37 8.28 -16.72
N PRO A 285 -37.86 7.35 -15.88
CA PRO A 285 -37.98 7.46 -14.43
C PRO A 285 -37.27 8.69 -13.84
N TYR A 286 -36.34 9.29 -14.59
CA TYR A 286 -35.48 10.40 -14.16
C TYR A 286 -35.85 11.74 -14.77
N THR A 287 -36.90 11.82 -15.59
CA THR A 287 -37.38 13.06 -16.20
C THR A 287 -38.82 13.37 -15.81
N MET A 288 -39.11 14.66 -15.74
CA MET A 288 -40.47 15.20 -15.74
C MET A 288 -40.95 15.09 -17.20
N GLY A 289 -42.18 14.61 -17.41
CA GLY A 289 -42.73 14.41 -18.75
C GLY A 289 -42.94 15.73 -19.49
N ARG A 290 -43.93 15.79 -20.40
CA ARG A 290 -44.22 16.97 -21.24
C ARG A 290 -44.24 18.32 -20.49
N GLU A 291 -44.73 18.34 -19.25
CA GLU A 291 -44.78 19.56 -18.40
C GLU A 291 -43.41 20.13 -18.04
N GLY A 292 -42.37 19.30 -18.03
CA GLY A 292 -40.99 19.68 -17.74
C GLY A 292 -40.17 20.02 -18.99
N THR A 293 -40.74 19.91 -20.19
CA THR A 293 -40.03 20.14 -21.45
C THR A 293 -40.12 21.59 -21.87
N VAL A 294 -38.97 22.24 -22.03
CA VAL A 294 -38.82 23.59 -22.56
C VAL A 294 -38.24 23.48 -23.96
N PHE A 295 -39.08 23.69 -24.97
CA PHE A 295 -38.71 23.54 -26.37
C PHE A 295 -39.40 24.59 -27.26
N PHE A 296 -38.62 25.40 -27.97
CA PHE A 296 -39.15 26.46 -28.84
C PHE A 296 -40.15 25.96 -29.89
N PHE A 297 -39.97 24.73 -30.37
CA PHE A 297 -40.83 24.16 -31.40
C PHE A 297 -42.23 23.85 -30.85
N LEU A 298 -42.33 23.39 -29.60
CA LEU A 298 -43.64 23.19 -28.94
C LEU A 298 -44.36 24.53 -28.78
N GLU A 299 -43.65 25.56 -28.34
CA GLU A 299 -44.21 26.91 -28.20
C GLU A 299 -44.65 27.49 -29.54
N PHE A 300 -43.89 27.23 -30.61
CA PHE A 300 -44.27 27.63 -31.96
C PHE A 300 -45.53 26.90 -32.44
N LEU A 301 -45.67 25.60 -32.17
CA LEU A 301 -46.88 24.85 -32.50
C LEU A 301 -48.10 25.35 -31.71
N ASN A 302 -47.94 25.63 -30.41
CA ASN A 302 -48.99 26.23 -29.58
C ASN A 302 -49.43 27.60 -30.12
N TYR A 303 -48.48 28.42 -30.59
CA TYR A 303 -48.77 29.70 -31.24
C TYR A 303 -49.57 29.54 -32.54
N LEU A 304 -49.23 28.55 -33.38
CA LEU A 304 -49.98 28.26 -34.59
C LEU A 304 -51.40 27.80 -34.28
N GLU A 305 -51.58 26.97 -33.25
CA GLU A 305 -52.90 26.51 -32.79
C GLU A 305 -53.76 27.67 -32.28
N GLN A 306 -53.19 28.60 -31.50
CA GLN A 306 -53.90 29.81 -31.04
C GLN A 306 -54.39 30.70 -32.20
N LEU A 307 -53.67 30.70 -33.32
CA LEU A 307 -54.05 31.41 -34.54
C LEU A 307 -55.00 30.62 -35.44
N ASN A 308 -55.40 29.40 -35.07
CA ASN A 308 -56.11 28.45 -35.93
C ASN A 308 -55.41 28.24 -37.29
N ALA A 309 -54.07 28.23 -37.30
CA ALA A 309 -53.26 28.06 -38.49
C ALA A 309 -52.60 26.68 -38.50
N GLU A 310 -52.75 25.94 -39.60
CA GLU A 310 -52.08 24.65 -39.75
C GLU A 310 -50.59 24.79 -40.07
N ALA A 311 -49.83 23.77 -39.67
CA ALA A 311 -48.41 23.69 -39.89
C ALA A 311 -48.12 23.26 -41.34
N GLU A 312 -47.91 24.26 -42.22
CA GLU A 312 -47.74 24.06 -43.67
C GLU A 312 -46.42 23.37 -44.05
N ASN A 313 -46.48 22.51 -45.08
CA ASN A 313 -45.35 21.75 -45.62
C ASN A 313 -44.57 22.51 -46.72
N THR A 314 -44.62 23.85 -46.73
CA THR A 314 -43.88 24.67 -47.70
C THR A 314 -42.74 25.41 -47.01
N GLU A 315 -41.50 25.12 -47.42
CA GLU A 315 -40.28 25.60 -46.76
C GLU A 315 -40.21 27.12 -46.64
N ARG A 316 -40.55 27.84 -47.72
CA ARG A 316 -40.55 29.31 -47.75
C ARG A 316 -41.51 29.91 -46.72
N ILE A 317 -42.70 29.35 -46.61
CA ILE A 317 -43.75 29.85 -45.73
C ILE A 317 -43.44 29.46 -44.28
N TRP A 318 -42.96 28.24 -44.08
CA TRP A 318 -42.48 27.74 -42.79
C TRP A 318 -41.41 28.66 -42.20
N ASN A 319 -40.33 28.89 -42.96
CA ASN A 319 -39.22 29.74 -42.53
C ASN A 319 -39.67 31.19 -42.30
N HIS A 320 -40.58 31.71 -43.10
CA HIS A 320 -41.14 33.05 -42.90
C HIS A 320 -41.98 33.14 -41.61
N LYS A 321 -42.88 32.18 -41.38
CA LYS A 321 -43.73 32.13 -40.17
C LYS A 321 -42.89 31.96 -38.91
N LEU A 322 -41.93 31.04 -38.91
CA LEU A 322 -41.04 30.78 -37.77
C LEU A 322 -40.20 32.02 -37.43
N ARG A 323 -39.60 32.69 -38.43
CA ARG A 323 -38.84 33.93 -38.20
C ARG A 323 -39.71 35.09 -37.75
N SER A 324 -40.90 35.22 -38.32
CA SER A 324 -41.85 36.26 -37.91
C SER A 324 -42.26 36.05 -36.46
N TRP A 325 -42.56 34.80 -36.06
CA TRP A 325 -42.81 34.45 -34.68
C TRP A 325 -41.62 34.83 -33.79
N LEU A 326 -40.41 34.34 -34.10
CA LEU A 326 -39.20 34.68 -33.33
C LEU A 326 -39.04 36.20 -33.15
N LYS A 327 -39.20 36.99 -34.21
CA LYS A 327 -38.99 38.44 -34.18
C LYS A 327 -40.08 39.22 -33.45
N PHE A 328 -41.36 38.85 -33.61
CA PHE A 328 -42.48 39.67 -33.17
C PHE A 328 -43.05 39.28 -31.80
N THR A 329 -42.79 38.07 -31.29
CA THR A 329 -43.29 37.62 -29.99
C THR A 329 -42.29 37.78 -28.84
N GLY A 330 -41.08 38.30 -29.11
CA GLY A 330 -39.99 38.36 -28.13
C GLY A 330 -39.25 37.02 -27.94
N ALA A 331 -39.72 35.96 -28.62
CA ALA A 331 -39.10 34.64 -28.64
C ALA A 331 -37.66 34.67 -29.15
N SER A 332 -37.26 35.66 -29.97
CA SER A 332 -35.89 35.86 -30.41
C SER A 332 -34.91 35.97 -29.24
N ASN A 333 -35.31 36.65 -28.16
CA ASN A 333 -34.44 36.88 -27.01
C ASN A 333 -34.44 35.66 -26.08
N GLN A 334 -35.58 34.98 -25.96
CA GLN A 334 -35.70 33.79 -25.11
C GLN A 334 -34.87 32.62 -25.66
N TRP A 335 -34.92 32.38 -26.98
CA TRP A 335 -34.29 31.24 -27.63
C TRP A 335 -32.97 31.58 -28.33
N GLU A 336 -32.42 32.78 -28.10
CA GLU A 336 -31.18 33.23 -28.72
C GLU A 336 -30.01 32.27 -28.45
N SER A 337 -29.92 31.77 -27.22
CA SER A 337 -28.91 30.80 -26.81
C SER A 337 -29.23 29.34 -27.18
N ASP A 338 -30.46 29.09 -27.64
CA ASP A 338 -30.97 27.73 -27.86
C ASP A 338 -30.99 27.33 -29.33
N ILE A 339 -30.94 28.29 -30.26
CA ILE A 339 -30.99 28.05 -31.70
C ILE A 339 -29.76 28.65 -32.39
N VAL A 340 -29.02 27.82 -33.11
CA VAL A 340 -27.89 28.26 -33.94
C VAL A 340 -28.33 28.29 -35.39
N PHE A 341 -28.15 29.44 -36.04
CA PHE A 341 -28.43 29.64 -37.45
C PHE A 341 -27.15 29.61 -38.28
N ASN A 342 -27.20 28.95 -39.44
CA ASN A 342 -26.13 29.00 -40.43
C ASN A 342 -26.08 30.39 -41.08
N ARG A 343 -24.90 31.02 -41.11
CA ARG A 343 -24.72 32.39 -41.65
C ARG A 343 -24.95 32.49 -43.16
N SER A 344 -24.79 31.39 -43.90
CA SER A 344 -24.91 31.40 -45.37
C SER A 344 -26.35 31.21 -45.84
N ASN A 345 -27.07 30.25 -45.26
CA ASN A 345 -28.42 29.86 -45.70
C ASN A 345 -29.52 30.34 -44.74
N ASN A 346 -29.14 30.94 -43.60
CA ASN A 346 -30.02 31.30 -42.49
C ASN A 346 -30.85 30.13 -41.91
N GLU A 347 -30.66 28.89 -42.35
CA GLU A 347 -31.29 27.70 -41.81
C GLU A 347 -30.81 27.39 -40.39
N ILE A 348 -31.61 26.64 -39.63
CA ILE A 348 -31.20 26.15 -38.31
C ILE A 348 -30.12 25.10 -38.52
N SER A 349 -28.93 25.31 -37.96
CA SER A 349 -27.84 24.34 -38.01
C SER A 349 -27.85 23.39 -36.82
N ALA A 350 -28.25 23.89 -35.65
CA ALA A 350 -28.39 23.10 -34.43
C ALA A 350 -29.36 23.82 -33.49
N PHE A 351 -29.99 23.08 -32.61
CA PHE A 351 -30.77 23.67 -31.52
C PHE A 351 -30.73 22.78 -30.30
N ARG A 352 -31.18 23.28 -29.15
CA ARG A 352 -31.39 22.46 -27.96
C ARG A 352 -32.81 22.58 -27.43
N PHE A 353 -33.26 21.51 -26.77
CA PHE A 353 -34.41 21.54 -25.89
C PHE A 353 -33.97 21.15 -24.48
N GLN A 354 -34.74 21.57 -23.48
CA GLN A 354 -34.44 21.28 -22.09
C GLN A 354 -35.54 20.44 -21.48
N ILE A 355 -35.17 19.50 -20.61
CA ILE A 355 -36.13 18.65 -19.90
C ILE A 355 -35.78 18.67 -18.42
N ALA A 356 -36.77 18.98 -17.60
CA ALA A 356 -36.62 18.92 -16.15
C ALA A 356 -36.42 17.45 -15.69
N MET A 357 -35.45 17.24 -14.83
CA MET A 357 -35.10 15.96 -14.23
C MET A 357 -35.72 15.80 -12.84
N LYS A 358 -35.85 14.54 -12.42
CA LYS A 358 -36.35 14.14 -11.10
C LYS A 358 -35.60 12.92 -10.57
N ASN A 359 -35.64 12.72 -9.25
CA ASN A 359 -35.10 11.53 -8.58
C ASN A 359 -33.61 11.25 -8.88
N ILE A 360 -32.78 12.29 -8.90
CA ILE A 360 -31.32 12.18 -9.10
C ILE A 360 -30.55 12.61 -7.83
N VAL A 361 -30.95 12.11 -6.65
CA VAL A 361 -30.39 12.55 -5.37
C VAL A 361 -29.15 11.76 -4.98
N GLU A 362 -29.19 10.44 -5.19
CA GLU A 362 -28.09 9.55 -4.81
C GLU A 362 -27.05 9.39 -5.93
N PRO A 363 -25.76 9.13 -5.61
CA PRO A 363 -24.73 8.85 -6.61
C PRO A 363 -25.13 7.76 -7.62
N ASN A 364 -25.78 6.69 -7.14
CA ASN A 364 -26.29 5.63 -7.99
C ASN A 364 -27.38 6.10 -8.95
N GLN A 365 -28.25 7.03 -8.52
CA GLN A 365 -29.29 7.60 -9.37
C GLN A 365 -28.67 8.48 -10.46
N HIS A 366 -27.67 9.31 -10.12
CA HIS A 366 -26.91 10.08 -11.12
C HIS A 366 -26.24 9.19 -12.17
N LYS A 367 -25.63 8.09 -11.73
CA LYS A 367 -24.99 7.09 -12.60
C LYS A 367 -26.00 6.45 -13.56
N LEU A 368 -27.13 5.97 -13.04
CA LEU A 368 -28.17 5.30 -13.81
C LEU A 368 -28.91 6.25 -14.75
N SER A 369 -29.22 7.47 -14.31
CA SER A 369 -29.87 8.48 -15.14
C SER A 369 -28.99 8.88 -16.31
N THR A 370 -27.71 9.13 -16.06
CA THR A 370 -26.75 9.52 -17.11
C THR A 370 -26.59 8.40 -18.14
N LYS A 371 -26.47 7.14 -17.69
CA LYS A 371 -26.39 5.99 -18.60
C LYS A 371 -27.64 5.85 -19.47
N LEU A 372 -28.83 5.91 -18.86
CA LEU A 372 -30.10 5.78 -19.58
C LEU A 372 -30.30 6.90 -20.61
N LEU A 373 -30.05 8.14 -20.21
CA LEU A 373 -30.24 9.30 -21.09
C LEU A 373 -29.27 9.29 -22.27
N ARG A 374 -28.02 8.81 -22.07
CA ARG A 374 -27.07 8.60 -23.17
C ARG A 374 -27.51 7.48 -24.11
N GLU A 375 -27.98 6.35 -23.57
CA GLU A 375 -28.54 5.27 -24.40
C GLU A 375 -29.72 5.76 -25.26
N ILE A 376 -30.58 6.62 -24.70
CA ILE A 376 -31.66 7.25 -25.47
C ILE A 376 -31.06 8.15 -26.56
N ALA A 377 -30.13 9.04 -26.24
CA ALA A 377 -29.48 9.92 -27.21
C ALA A 377 -28.83 9.14 -28.38
N ASP A 378 -28.10 8.07 -28.07
CA ASP A 378 -27.39 7.24 -29.04
C ASP A 378 -28.35 6.43 -29.93
N SER A 379 -29.47 5.96 -29.37
CA SER A 379 -30.48 5.17 -30.09
C SER A 379 -31.27 5.98 -31.12
N GLN A 380 -31.33 7.30 -30.99
CA GLN A 380 -32.18 8.18 -31.78
C GLN A 380 -31.41 8.75 -32.99
N GLN A 381 -31.16 7.88 -33.97
CA GLN A 381 -30.73 8.28 -35.31
C GLN A 381 -31.96 8.75 -36.12
N PRO A 382 -31.87 9.81 -36.95
CA PRO A 382 -30.67 10.37 -37.59
C PRO A 382 -30.15 11.71 -37.02
N PHE A 383 -30.73 12.23 -35.94
CA PHE A 383 -30.56 13.64 -35.54
C PHE A 383 -29.26 13.97 -34.79
N ASN A 384 -28.42 12.96 -34.51
CA ASN A 384 -27.16 13.08 -33.76
C ASN A 384 -27.29 13.97 -32.50
N LEU A 385 -27.70 13.34 -31.40
CA LEU A 385 -28.06 14.02 -30.16
C LEU A 385 -26.88 14.02 -29.18
N GLU A 386 -26.61 15.16 -28.57
CA GLU A 386 -25.69 15.27 -27.43
C GLU A 386 -26.45 15.77 -26.21
N ILE A 387 -26.13 15.23 -25.04
CA ILE A 387 -26.78 15.62 -23.79
C ILE A 387 -25.78 16.27 -22.84
N TYR A 388 -26.24 17.29 -22.12
CA TYR A 388 -25.46 18.02 -21.14
C TYR A 388 -26.27 18.28 -19.87
N HIS A 389 -25.62 18.05 -18.73
CA HIS A 389 -26.10 18.42 -17.41
C HIS A 389 -24.89 18.73 -16.53
N GLU A 390 -25.02 19.73 -15.64
CA GLU A 390 -23.92 20.22 -14.81
C GLU A 390 -23.25 19.13 -13.96
N MET A 391 -24.03 18.14 -13.50
CA MET A 391 -23.56 17.04 -12.64
C MET A 391 -22.96 15.83 -13.39
N PHE A 392 -22.92 15.84 -14.72
CA PHE A 392 -22.35 14.71 -15.47
C PHE A 392 -20.90 14.37 -15.14
N PRO A 393 -20.00 15.33 -14.83
CA PRO A 393 -18.65 15.00 -14.39
C PRO A 393 -18.61 14.06 -13.17
N PHE A 394 -19.53 14.22 -12.22
CA PHE A 394 -19.65 13.33 -11.06
C PHE A 394 -20.21 11.96 -11.45
N ALA A 395 -21.24 11.93 -12.32
CA ALA A 395 -21.81 10.68 -12.81
C ALA A 395 -20.81 9.85 -13.61
N ASP A 396 -19.99 10.50 -14.45
CA ASP A 396 -18.94 9.87 -15.24
C ASP A 396 -17.88 9.24 -14.35
N GLN A 397 -17.49 9.93 -13.27
CA GLN A 397 -16.61 9.36 -12.26
C GLN A 397 -17.22 8.08 -11.65
N TYR A 398 -18.50 8.10 -11.28
CA TYR A 398 -19.17 6.92 -10.69
C TYR A 398 -19.29 5.74 -11.67
N LEU A 399 -19.44 6.00 -12.97
CA LEU A 399 -19.47 4.96 -14.00
C LEU A 399 -18.11 4.25 -14.13
N ILE A 400 -17.01 4.96 -13.91
CA ILE A 400 -15.64 4.44 -14.10
C ILE A 400 -15.12 3.71 -12.85
N ILE A 401 -15.49 4.14 -11.64
CA ILE A 401 -14.90 3.63 -10.37
C ILE A 401 -15.00 2.11 -10.23
N LEU A 402 -16.20 1.53 -10.32
CA LEU A 402 -16.39 0.09 -10.08
C LEU A 402 -15.65 -0.81 -11.09
N PRO A 403 -15.84 -0.66 -12.42
CA PRO A 403 -15.12 -1.49 -13.39
C PRO A 403 -13.60 -1.29 -13.33
N SER A 404 -13.13 -0.06 -13.09
CA SER A 404 -11.70 0.22 -12.91
C SER A 404 -11.13 -0.45 -11.66
N THR A 405 -11.86 -0.39 -10.54
CA THR A 405 -11.46 -1.07 -9.29
C THR A 405 -11.33 -2.58 -9.50
N LEU A 406 -12.34 -3.22 -10.10
CA LEU A 406 -12.31 -4.67 -10.36
C LEU A 406 -11.16 -5.06 -11.28
N ARG A 407 -10.94 -4.30 -12.37
CA ARG A 407 -9.82 -4.50 -13.29
C ARG A 407 -8.48 -4.40 -12.57
N ASN A 408 -8.28 -3.35 -11.78
CA ASN A 408 -7.02 -3.10 -11.09
C ASN A 408 -6.76 -4.10 -9.96
N VAL A 409 -7.80 -4.50 -9.21
CA VAL A 409 -7.70 -5.57 -8.20
C VAL A 409 -7.31 -6.89 -8.84
N PHE A 410 -7.91 -7.25 -9.98
CA PHE A 410 -7.58 -8.49 -10.69
C PHE A 410 -6.13 -8.49 -11.21
N ILE A 411 -5.71 -7.39 -11.85
CA ILE A 411 -4.32 -7.22 -12.33
C ILE A 411 -3.34 -7.26 -11.15
N SER A 412 -3.65 -6.56 -10.05
CA SER A 412 -2.81 -6.55 -8.83
C SER A 412 -2.68 -7.94 -8.24
N LEU A 413 -3.79 -8.69 -8.09
CA LEU A 413 -3.77 -10.05 -7.58
C LEU A 413 -2.94 -10.98 -8.47
N LEU A 414 -3.05 -10.87 -9.80
CA LEU A 414 -2.25 -11.65 -10.76
C LEU A 414 -0.76 -11.32 -10.64
N CYS A 415 -0.42 -10.04 -10.60
CA CYS A 415 0.96 -9.57 -10.46
C CYS A 415 1.58 -10.06 -9.15
N MET A 416 0.88 -9.89 -8.03
CA MET A 416 1.33 -10.33 -6.71
C MET A 416 1.45 -11.85 -6.62
N THR A 417 0.54 -12.58 -7.26
CA THR A 417 0.64 -14.05 -7.36
C THR A 417 1.88 -14.47 -8.12
N ALA A 418 2.20 -13.80 -9.24
CA ALA A 418 3.41 -14.09 -10.01
C ALA A 418 4.69 -13.80 -9.21
N VAL A 419 4.70 -12.72 -8.44
CA VAL A 419 5.82 -12.36 -7.55
C VAL A 419 5.96 -13.36 -6.41
N ALA A 420 4.86 -13.75 -5.77
CA ALA A 420 4.85 -14.77 -4.73
C ALA A 420 5.34 -16.14 -5.25
N LEU A 421 4.93 -16.54 -6.46
CA LEU A 421 5.42 -17.75 -7.14
C LEU A 421 6.93 -17.71 -7.40
N LEU A 422 7.43 -16.55 -7.86
CA LEU A 422 8.85 -16.35 -8.15
C LEU A 422 9.70 -16.40 -6.88
N LEU A 423 9.21 -15.83 -5.79
CA LEU A 423 9.94 -15.69 -4.53
C LEU A 423 9.88 -16.94 -3.66
N ILE A 424 8.73 -17.62 -3.62
CA ILE A 424 8.50 -18.79 -2.76
C ILE A 424 7.82 -19.90 -3.59
N PRO A 425 8.59 -20.66 -4.41
CA PRO A 425 8.04 -21.66 -5.32
C PRO A 425 7.24 -22.78 -4.65
N SER A 426 7.47 -23.02 -3.34
CA SER A 426 6.91 -24.15 -2.62
C SER A 426 5.47 -23.95 -2.11
N LEU A 427 4.99 -22.71 -1.87
CA LEU A 427 3.67 -22.45 -1.28
C LEU A 427 2.94 -21.21 -1.81
N PRO A 428 2.77 -21.07 -3.13
CA PRO A 428 2.01 -19.94 -3.68
C PRO A 428 0.54 -19.97 -3.23
N SER A 429 -0.08 -21.14 -3.09
CA SER A 429 -1.51 -21.28 -2.79
C SER A 429 -1.93 -20.66 -1.45
N LEU A 430 -1.10 -20.77 -0.43
CA LEU A 430 -1.38 -20.18 0.89
C LEU A 430 -1.28 -18.67 0.88
N ILE A 431 -0.27 -18.14 0.18
CA ILE A 431 -0.07 -16.71 0.04
C ILE A 431 -1.26 -16.12 -0.73
N ILE A 432 -1.66 -16.74 -1.84
CA ILE A 432 -2.84 -16.32 -2.62
C ILE A 432 -4.12 -16.33 -1.76
N LEU A 433 -4.35 -17.41 -1.00
CA LEU A 433 -5.51 -17.49 -0.10
C LEU A 433 -5.51 -16.37 0.95
N SER A 434 -4.35 -16.07 1.53
CA SER A 434 -4.22 -14.99 2.51
C SER A 434 -4.47 -13.61 1.90
N ILE A 435 -3.99 -13.36 0.67
CA ILE A 435 -4.20 -12.10 -0.04
C ILE A 435 -5.68 -11.90 -0.34
N ILE A 436 -6.35 -12.93 -0.88
CA ILE A 436 -7.79 -12.87 -1.17
C ILE A 436 -8.60 -12.65 0.11
N SER A 437 -8.23 -13.33 1.20
CA SER A 437 -8.88 -13.19 2.51
C SER A 437 -8.74 -11.78 3.10
N ILE A 438 -7.53 -11.20 3.04
CA ILE A 438 -7.28 -9.84 3.54
C ILE A 438 -7.99 -8.82 2.65
N ALA A 439 -7.88 -8.93 1.33
CA ALA A 439 -8.54 -8.01 0.38
C ALA A 439 -10.07 -8.02 0.53
N THR A 440 -10.68 -9.21 0.64
CA THR A 440 -12.12 -9.36 0.89
C THR A 440 -12.50 -8.77 2.25
N GLY A 441 -11.67 -8.95 3.27
CA GLY A 441 -11.86 -8.32 4.58
C GLY A 441 -11.83 -6.80 4.52
N VAL A 442 -10.78 -6.22 3.93
CA VAL A 442 -10.65 -4.76 3.82
C VAL A 442 -11.85 -4.17 3.10
N PHE A 443 -12.25 -4.77 1.97
CA PHE A 443 -13.44 -4.34 1.21
C PHE A 443 -14.76 -4.57 1.97
N GLY A 444 -14.91 -5.66 2.72
CA GLY A 444 -16.13 -5.94 3.46
C GLY A 444 -16.31 -5.06 4.70
N TYR A 445 -15.25 -4.93 5.51
CA TYR A 445 -15.30 -4.17 6.76
C TYR A 445 -15.26 -2.66 6.55
N MET A 446 -14.74 -2.15 5.42
CA MET A 446 -14.87 -0.72 5.10
C MET A 446 -16.35 -0.31 4.94
N THR A 447 -17.20 -1.20 4.41
CA THR A 447 -18.65 -0.98 4.30
C THR A 447 -19.29 -0.83 5.67
N PHE A 448 -18.96 -1.72 6.63
CA PHE A 448 -19.46 -1.60 8.00
C PHE A 448 -18.93 -0.36 8.73
N TRP A 449 -17.77 0.15 8.32
CA TRP A 449 -17.20 1.39 8.83
C TRP A 449 -17.72 2.66 8.13
N GLY A 450 -18.73 2.50 7.26
CA GLY A 450 -19.40 3.59 6.55
C GLY A 450 -18.52 4.27 5.51
N VAL A 451 -17.57 3.55 4.91
CA VAL A 451 -16.74 4.04 3.81
C VAL A 451 -17.39 3.63 2.49
N ASN A 452 -17.60 4.60 1.60
CA ASN A 452 -18.11 4.34 0.26
C ASN A 452 -16.98 3.88 -0.67
N LEU A 453 -17.33 3.14 -1.72
CA LEU A 453 -16.44 2.83 -2.82
C LEU A 453 -16.30 4.06 -3.74
N ASP A 454 -15.15 4.70 -3.63
CA ASP A 454 -14.73 5.90 -4.32
C ASP A 454 -13.27 5.78 -4.80
N ALA A 455 -12.75 6.85 -5.40
CA ALA A 455 -11.37 6.92 -5.87
C ALA A 455 -10.31 6.67 -4.75
N VAL A 456 -10.59 7.11 -3.52
CA VAL A 456 -9.64 7.07 -2.40
C VAL A 456 -9.59 5.66 -1.79
N SER A 457 -10.77 5.08 -1.57
CA SER A 457 -10.91 3.69 -1.14
C SER A 457 -10.40 2.71 -2.19
N MET A 458 -10.58 2.98 -3.49
CA MET A 458 -9.99 2.20 -4.58
C MET A 458 -8.45 2.09 -4.46
N ILE A 459 -7.74 3.21 -4.30
CA ILE A 459 -6.28 3.19 -4.06
C ILE A 459 -5.97 2.39 -2.80
N SER A 460 -6.72 2.63 -1.72
CA SER A 460 -6.47 1.98 -0.44
C SER A 460 -6.61 0.45 -0.54
N ILE A 461 -7.58 -0.05 -1.32
CA ILE A 461 -7.75 -1.48 -1.59
C ILE A 461 -6.55 -2.01 -2.40
N ILE A 462 -6.08 -1.30 -3.43
CA ILE A 462 -4.91 -1.71 -4.22
C ILE A 462 -3.66 -1.77 -3.33
N MET A 463 -3.43 -0.76 -2.49
CA MET A 463 -2.34 -0.75 -1.52
C MET A 463 -2.47 -1.89 -0.50
N SER A 464 -3.70 -2.22 -0.08
CA SER A 464 -3.93 -3.32 0.86
C SER A 464 -3.48 -4.68 0.33
N ILE A 465 -3.57 -4.90 -0.98
CA ILE A 465 -3.09 -6.12 -1.63
C ILE A 465 -1.56 -6.21 -1.52
N GLY A 466 -0.83 -5.09 -1.70
CA GLY A 466 0.63 -5.04 -1.50
C GLY A 466 1.03 -5.40 -0.06
N PHE A 467 0.49 -4.68 0.93
CA PHE A 467 0.79 -4.92 2.33
C PHE A 467 0.36 -6.32 2.82
N ALA A 468 -0.73 -6.88 2.27
CA ALA A 468 -1.18 -8.23 2.57
C ALA A 468 -0.17 -9.30 2.14
N VAL A 469 0.44 -9.12 0.96
CA VAL A 469 1.50 -10.01 0.45
C VAL A 469 2.70 -9.97 1.38
N ASP A 470 3.11 -8.78 1.84
CA ASP A 470 4.34 -8.63 2.63
C ASP A 470 4.29 -9.41 3.93
N LEU A 471 3.26 -9.16 4.75
CA LEU A 471 3.10 -9.79 6.06
C LEU A 471 2.99 -11.32 5.93
N SER A 472 2.36 -11.79 4.86
CA SER A 472 2.13 -13.21 4.59
C SER A 472 3.37 -13.89 4.01
N ALA A 473 4.09 -13.23 3.10
CA ALA A 473 5.30 -13.76 2.47
C ALA A 473 6.42 -13.92 3.48
N HIS A 474 6.61 -12.97 4.42
CA HIS A 474 7.64 -13.08 5.46
C HIS A 474 7.47 -14.31 6.34
N ILE A 475 6.25 -14.55 6.85
CA ILE A 475 5.99 -15.69 7.73
C ILE A 475 6.07 -17.03 6.97
N VAL A 476 5.57 -17.09 5.74
CA VAL A 476 5.64 -18.30 4.90
C VAL A 476 7.09 -18.59 4.51
N TYR A 477 7.87 -17.57 4.15
CA TYR A 477 9.29 -17.71 3.85
C TYR A 477 10.10 -18.19 5.06
N ALA A 478 9.83 -17.64 6.27
CA ALA A 478 10.45 -18.11 7.50
C ALA A 478 10.11 -19.57 7.78
N PHE A 479 8.85 -19.97 7.59
CA PHE A 479 8.42 -21.36 7.77
C PHE A 479 9.11 -22.30 6.79
N VAL A 480 9.18 -21.93 5.51
CA VAL A 480 9.86 -22.73 4.47
C VAL A 480 11.35 -22.85 4.76
N SER A 481 11.98 -21.78 5.27
CA SER A 481 13.40 -21.77 5.64
C SER A 481 13.72 -22.44 6.98
N ALA A 482 12.72 -22.60 7.86
CA ALA A 482 12.91 -23.21 9.18
C ALA A 482 13.17 -24.73 9.08
N GLN A 483 14.16 -25.19 9.85
CA GLN A 483 14.49 -26.61 9.99
C GLN A 483 13.63 -27.25 11.08
N GLY A 484 12.97 -28.36 10.76
CA GLY A 484 12.16 -29.13 11.72
C GLY A 484 11.52 -30.35 11.07
N LYS A 485 11.36 -31.44 11.84
CA LYS A 485 10.76 -32.69 11.33
C LYS A 485 9.23 -32.62 11.36
N GLU A 486 8.65 -31.79 12.22
CA GLU A 486 7.22 -31.55 12.32
C GLU A 486 6.83 -30.13 11.88
N SER A 487 5.64 -29.96 11.28
CA SER A 487 5.10 -28.63 10.91
C SER A 487 5.00 -27.71 12.14
N LYS A 488 4.70 -28.26 13.32
CA LYS A 488 4.59 -27.49 14.58
C LYS A 488 5.92 -26.85 14.99
N GLU A 489 7.02 -27.60 14.92
CA GLU A 489 8.36 -27.11 15.25
C GLU A 489 8.80 -25.98 14.31
N ARG A 490 8.51 -26.14 13.01
CA ARG A 490 8.82 -25.12 12.00
C ARG A 490 8.04 -23.84 12.22
N VAL A 491 6.75 -23.92 12.59
CA VAL A 491 5.95 -22.74 12.97
C VAL A 491 6.56 -22.04 14.20
N ILE A 492 7.02 -22.80 15.19
CA ILE A 492 7.65 -22.23 16.39
C ILE A 492 8.96 -21.50 16.04
N CYS A 493 9.89 -22.12 15.27
CA CYS A 493 11.14 -21.44 14.89
C CYS A 493 10.85 -20.23 13.97
N ALA A 494 9.88 -20.32 13.06
CA ALA A 494 9.46 -19.20 12.20
C ALA A 494 8.94 -17.99 12.98
N LEU A 495 8.02 -18.23 13.93
CA LEU A 495 7.39 -17.17 14.72
C LEU A 495 8.36 -16.58 15.76
N GLY A 496 9.31 -17.37 16.26
CA GLY A 496 10.38 -16.91 17.14
C GLY A 496 11.30 -15.89 16.47
N HIS A 497 11.63 -16.09 15.19
CA HIS A 497 12.51 -15.17 14.45
C HIS A 497 11.79 -13.95 13.87
N ILE A 498 10.59 -14.14 13.29
CA ILE A 498 9.93 -13.09 12.48
C ILE A 498 8.70 -12.47 13.16
N GLY A 499 8.15 -13.09 14.22
CA GLY A 499 6.94 -12.60 14.90
C GLY A 499 7.06 -11.18 15.47
N TRP A 500 8.16 -10.86 16.15
CA TRP A 500 8.37 -9.53 16.71
C TRP A 500 8.63 -8.45 15.66
N PRO A 501 9.50 -8.66 14.65
CA PRO A 501 9.64 -7.73 13.53
C PRO A 501 8.32 -7.42 12.82
N ILE A 502 7.48 -8.43 12.55
CA ILE A 502 6.15 -8.23 11.93
C ILE A 502 5.26 -7.36 12.83
N PHE A 503 5.18 -7.68 14.11
CA PHE A 503 4.37 -6.90 15.06
C PHE A 503 4.85 -5.45 15.16
N GLN A 504 6.17 -5.24 15.29
CA GLN A 504 6.75 -3.90 15.34
C GLN A 504 6.48 -3.11 14.06
N GLY A 505 6.67 -3.73 12.89
CA GLY A 505 6.38 -3.13 11.60
C GLY A 505 4.93 -2.68 11.51
N ALA A 506 3.99 -3.59 11.77
CA ALA A 506 2.56 -3.29 11.71
C ALA A 506 2.13 -2.22 12.75
N ALA A 507 2.58 -2.34 14.00
CA ALA A 507 2.25 -1.39 15.07
C ALA A 507 2.77 0.01 14.78
N SER A 508 3.95 0.14 14.16
CA SER A 508 4.53 1.43 13.80
C SER A 508 3.70 2.16 12.75
N THR A 509 3.25 1.46 11.69
CA THR A 509 2.37 2.02 10.66
C THR A 509 0.99 2.37 11.22
N ILE A 510 0.42 1.50 12.07
CA ILE A 510 -0.86 1.78 12.74
C ILE A 510 -0.76 3.07 13.56
N THR A 511 0.32 3.23 14.33
CA THR A 511 0.55 4.43 15.16
C THR A 511 0.72 5.68 14.29
N GLY A 512 1.52 5.59 13.22
CA GLY A 512 1.76 6.71 12.30
C GLY A 512 0.47 7.19 11.61
N ILE A 513 -0.35 6.26 11.13
CA ILE A 513 -1.60 6.57 10.44
C ILE A 513 -2.69 7.04 11.41
N SER A 514 -2.66 6.62 12.68
CA SER A 514 -3.62 7.04 13.70
C SER A 514 -3.66 8.55 13.94
N VAL A 515 -2.58 9.28 13.63
CA VAL A 515 -2.55 10.75 13.69
C VAL A 515 -3.53 11.37 12.68
N LEU A 516 -3.78 10.71 11.54
CA LEU A 516 -4.69 11.23 10.52
C LEU A 516 -6.15 11.27 10.98
N TYR A 517 -6.51 10.53 12.03
CA TYR A 517 -7.84 10.59 12.62
C TYR A 517 -8.21 11.99 13.17
N THR A 518 -7.21 12.81 13.53
CA THR A 518 -7.46 14.15 14.06
C THR A 518 -7.80 15.18 12.98
N VAL A 519 -7.72 14.81 11.69
CA VAL A 519 -7.97 15.72 10.58
C VAL A 519 -9.44 15.62 10.15
N ASP A 520 -10.16 16.73 10.25
CA ASP A 520 -11.58 16.83 9.83
C ASP A 520 -11.72 16.95 8.30
N ALA A 521 -11.37 15.88 7.59
CA ALA A 521 -11.57 15.78 6.15
C ALA A 521 -11.94 14.34 5.78
N TYR A 522 -13.05 14.16 5.05
CA TYR A 522 -13.54 12.83 4.66
C TYR A 522 -12.48 12.01 3.92
N ILE A 523 -11.76 12.61 2.97
CA ILE A 523 -10.72 11.91 2.18
C ILE A 523 -9.64 11.33 3.10
N ILE A 524 -9.18 12.12 4.08
CA ILE A 524 -8.11 11.74 5.01
C ILE A 524 -8.63 10.69 6.00
N LEU A 525 -9.87 10.83 6.49
CA LEU A 525 -10.51 9.86 7.38
C LEU A 525 -10.77 8.52 6.68
N THR A 526 -11.20 8.54 5.42
CA THR A 526 -11.39 7.33 4.60
C THR A 526 -10.06 6.61 4.41
N PHE A 527 -9.00 7.34 4.05
CA PHE A 527 -7.65 6.80 3.93
C PHE A 527 -7.13 6.22 5.26
N PHE A 528 -7.38 6.92 6.38
CA PHE A 528 -7.07 6.41 7.72
C PHE A 528 -7.78 5.09 8.01
N LYS A 529 -9.12 5.05 7.84
CA LYS A 529 -9.94 3.87 8.14
C LYS A 529 -9.50 2.65 7.33
N THR A 530 -9.29 2.82 6.03
CA THR A 530 -8.96 1.71 5.11
C THR A 530 -7.56 1.15 5.37
N ILE A 531 -6.55 1.99 5.60
CA ILE A 531 -5.19 1.49 5.87
C ILE A 531 -5.04 0.97 7.29
N TRP A 532 -5.69 1.61 8.27
CA TRP A 532 -5.74 1.07 9.62
C TRP A 532 -6.33 -0.34 9.62
N LEU A 533 -7.45 -0.53 8.92
CA LEU A 533 -8.10 -1.83 8.74
C LEU A 533 -7.16 -2.83 8.06
N THR A 534 -6.49 -2.41 6.99
CA THR A 534 -5.50 -3.22 6.26
C THR A 534 -4.40 -3.72 7.18
N MET A 535 -3.77 -2.84 7.97
CA MET A 535 -2.65 -3.21 8.83
C MET A 535 -3.08 -4.11 10.00
N VAL A 536 -4.26 -3.85 10.58
CA VAL A 536 -4.81 -4.69 11.65
C VAL A 536 -5.16 -6.09 11.12
N LEU A 537 -5.89 -6.17 10.00
CA LEU A 537 -6.25 -7.45 9.39
C LEU A 537 -5.02 -8.20 8.90
N GLY A 538 -4.07 -7.51 8.27
CA GLY A 538 -2.80 -8.09 7.83
C GLY A 538 -1.98 -8.65 8.99
N MET A 539 -1.89 -7.93 10.11
CA MET A 539 -1.19 -8.40 11.31
C MET A 539 -1.85 -9.65 11.91
N VAL A 540 -3.19 -9.66 12.00
CA VAL A 540 -3.94 -10.84 12.47
C VAL A 540 -3.73 -12.03 11.55
N HIS A 541 -3.75 -11.83 10.22
CA HIS A 541 -3.48 -12.91 9.27
C HIS A 541 -2.05 -13.44 9.38
N GLY A 542 -1.06 -12.54 9.40
CA GLY A 542 0.36 -12.89 9.45
C GLY A 542 0.78 -13.60 10.74
N LEU A 543 0.26 -13.18 11.90
CA LEU A 543 0.66 -13.71 13.21
C LEU A 543 -0.23 -14.83 13.75
N ILE A 544 -1.48 -14.93 13.30
CA ILE A 544 -2.47 -15.87 13.86
C ILE A 544 -2.95 -16.86 12.80
N PHE A 545 -3.60 -16.40 11.74
CA PHE A 545 -4.26 -17.30 10.78
C PHE A 545 -3.28 -18.14 9.94
N ILE A 546 -2.23 -17.51 9.39
CA ILE A 546 -1.26 -18.21 8.54
C ILE A 546 -0.48 -19.27 9.33
N PRO A 547 0.08 -18.98 10.53
CA PRO A 547 0.75 -20.01 11.33
C PRO A 547 -0.16 -21.19 11.70
N VAL A 548 -1.44 -20.93 12.00
CA VAL A 548 -2.43 -21.99 12.26
C VAL A 548 -2.64 -22.86 11.02
N LEU A 549 -2.82 -22.25 9.86
CA LEU A 549 -3.03 -22.96 8.60
C LEU A 549 -1.80 -23.80 8.21
N LEU A 550 -0.60 -23.24 8.36
CA LEU A 550 0.68 -23.94 8.16
C LEU A 550 0.85 -25.13 9.12
N SER A 551 0.30 -25.06 10.34
CA SER A 551 0.38 -26.15 11.32
C SER A 551 -0.54 -27.34 11.02
N ILE A 552 -1.51 -27.19 10.11
CA ILE A 552 -2.47 -28.24 9.72
C ILE A 552 -1.97 -28.96 8.46
N LEU A 553 -1.27 -28.27 7.58
CA LEU A 553 -0.81 -28.83 6.32
C LEU A 553 0.35 -29.82 6.51
N PRO A 554 0.27 -31.03 5.90
CA PRO A 554 1.31 -32.03 6.03
C PRO A 554 2.55 -31.65 5.20
N ILE A 555 3.71 -32.08 5.68
CA ILE A 555 5.02 -31.60 5.22
C ILE A 555 5.32 -31.98 3.76
N GLY A 556 4.68 -33.03 3.26
CA GLY A 556 4.85 -33.52 1.88
C GLY A 556 4.38 -32.54 0.79
N PHE A 557 3.59 -31.51 1.13
CA PHE A 557 3.26 -30.43 0.19
C PHE A 557 4.41 -29.41 0.01
N PHE A 558 5.43 -29.42 0.87
CA PHE A 558 6.53 -28.47 0.82
C PHE A 558 7.71 -29.05 0.03
N GLN A 559 8.09 -28.41 -1.07
CA GLN A 559 9.42 -28.64 -1.66
C GLN A 559 10.46 -28.01 -0.72
N ILE A 560 11.01 -28.85 0.16
CA ILE A 560 12.12 -28.48 1.03
C ILE A 560 13.39 -28.57 0.17
N PRO A 561 14.25 -27.55 0.13
CA PRO A 561 15.61 -27.75 -0.35
C PRO A 561 16.26 -28.81 0.55
N GLN A 562 16.36 -30.05 0.05
CA GLN A 562 17.13 -31.09 0.72
C GLN A 562 18.60 -30.66 0.74
N GLN A 563 19.04 -30.06 1.84
CA GLN A 563 20.46 -29.97 2.15
C GLN A 563 20.76 -30.90 3.34
N GLN A 564 21.39 -32.02 2.97
CA GLN A 564 22.29 -32.83 3.80
C GLN A 564 21.71 -33.49 5.07
N ILE A 565 20.73 -34.38 4.91
CA ILE A 565 20.49 -35.45 5.91
C ILE A 565 21.21 -36.76 5.50
N GLU A 566 21.56 -36.95 4.23
CA GLU A 566 22.20 -38.19 3.75
C GLU A 566 23.72 -38.29 3.94
N SER A 567 24.44 -37.20 4.22
CA SER A 567 25.92 -37.25 4.30
C SER A 567 26.47 -37.60 5.69
N GLN A 568 25.65 -37.66 6.74
CA GLN A 568 26.09 -38.09 8.08
C GLN A 568 25.75 -39.56 8.38
N THR A 569 24.73 -40.14 7.74
CA THR A 569 24.41 -41.57 7.89
C THR A 569 25.32 -42.46 7.03
N THR A 570 25.65 -42.07 5.80
CA THR A 570 26.60 -42.84 4.97
C THR A 570 28.05 -42.76 5.47
N SER A 571 28.45 -41.69 6.17
CA SER A 571 29.80 -41.59 6.74
C SER A 571 29.98 -42.32 8.08
N LEU A 572 28.89 -42.76 8.72
CA LEU A 572 28.94 -43.61 9.92
C LEU A 572 28.80 -45.11 9.58
N GLU A 573 28.13 -45.48 8.48
CA GLU A 573 28.09 -46.87 8.01
C GLU A 573 29.40 -47.28 7.30
N ILE A 574 30.04 -46.37 6.54
CA ILE A 574 31.30 -46.70 5.83
C ILE A 574 32.53 -46.73 6.78
N LYS A 575 32.43 -46.17 7.99
CA LYS A 575 33.53 -46.17 8.97
C LYS A 575 33.57 -47.37 9.91
N ASN A 576 32.58 -48.24 9.87
CA ASN A 576 32.54 -49.46 10.69
C ASN A 576 32.89 -50.73 9.89
N ASP A 577 33.14 -50.64 8.58
CA ASP A 577 33.46 -51.78 7.71
C ASP A 577 34.82 -51.65 6.97
N PHE A 578 35.79 -50.90 7.51
CA PHE A 578 37.18 -50.92 7.05
C PHE A 578 38.21 -50.90 8.18
#